data_AF-A0A975B7B5-F1
#
_entry.id   AF-A0A975B7B5-F1
#
_cell.length_a   1.000
_cell.length_b   1.000
_cell.length_c   1.000
_cell.angle_alpha   90.00
_cell.angle_beta   90.00
_cell.angle_gamma   90.00
#
_symmetry.space_group_name_H-M   'P 1'
#
loop_
_entity.id
_entity.type
_entity.pdbx_description
1 polymer ?
#
loop_
_entity_poly.entity_id
_entity_poly.type
_entity_poly.pdbx_seq_one_letter_code
_entity_poly.pdbx_strand_id
1 'polypeptide(L)'
;MYLRTALFLIILFCVPPFTATAGNIDSPGTAPSVGSGMYTMDDLYNYLMSGTAAAIPANFKEPAAGPGDSSKTINDIHNDIKANFELCNAAPDKVMNTVTFFSTIPATWGPQTGTLSTQALSSANDTVSAGYYEATTLSAVDADLTAANIKTGMNIFGVTGTVIESAGDASAADVLTGKTFSNAAAAGVSGSMTNVGQQIITPAAANAAITQGYHDGTGYCAGDADLTAANIKTGMNIFGVTGTVIESRGDASAGDVLTGKTFSNGIFANVAGSMTNVGQQIITPAAANTAITQGYHDGTGYCAGDASLVTGNIKSGTSIFGVAGKTEVVDTTSGDAVAGDILLNKKAWVDGLEITGTAYPAPVAKTGQTTSYAANDDGSLQKGVTTGPRFTDNGDGTVTDNLTGLIWLKNANCFGLRDWSTALTDCSSLANGSCGLTDGSAAGDWRLPNVKELLSLIDFGYILPALSNAAGTAQWAEGDVFTSMPLFSDAHWSSTTSPSSTDYAWYVYPTDGTISYVLKTETKYVWPVRGGQ
;
A
#
# COMPACT_ATOMS: atom_id res chain seq x y z
N MET A 1 71.05 -10.41 126.89
CA MET A 1 70.76 -10.32 128.34
C MET A 1 72.07 -9.92 129.05
N TYR A 2 72.25 -8.62 129.45
CA TYR A 2 73.26 -8.02 130.40
C TYR A 2 74.82 -7.78 130.11
N LEU A 3 75.28 -6.47 130.11
CA LEU A 3 76.45 -5.71 130.77
C LEU A 3 78.02 -6.03 130.57
N ARG A 4 79.15 -5.27 130.92
CA ARG A 4 79.56 -3.91 131.54
C ARG A 4 81.11 -3.45 131.50
N THR A 5 81.49 -2.12 131.45
CA THR A 5 82.70 -1.32 132.05
C THR A 5 84.23 -1.64 131.79
N ALA A 6 85.36 -0.91 132.13
CA ALA A 6 85.90 0.50 132.46
C ALA A 6 87.46 0.47 132.86
N LEU A 7 88.36 1.49 133.17
CA LEU A 7 88.71 2.93 132.83
C LEU A 7 89.98 3.57 133.63
N PHE A 8 90.74 4.62 133.13
CA PHE A 8 91.68 5.67 133.79
C PHE A 8 93.17 5.34 134.29
N LEU A 9 94.22 6.20 134.65
CA LEU A 9 94.79 7.65 134.52
C LEU A 9 96.30 7.73 135.13
N ILE A 10 97.23 8.73 135.45
CA ILE A 10 97.63 10.23 135.49
C ILE A 10 99.17 10.40 136.00
N ILE A 11 100.09 11.43 136.29
CA ILE A 11 100.41 12.95 136.20
C ILE A 11 101.89 13.46 136.69
N LEU A 12 102.46 14.67 136.26
CA LEU A 12 103.32 15.78 136.94
C LEU A 12 104.93 16.06 136.96
N PHE A 13 105.38 17.33 136.60
CA PHE A 13 106.47 18.39 136.95
C PHE A 13 108.07 18.35 137.26
N CYS A 14 108.87 19.26 136.58
CA CYS A 14 109.91 20.35 136.97
C CYS A 14 111.50 20.30 137.20
N VAL A 15 112.19 21.46 136.89
CA VAL A 15 113.56 22.11 137.21
C VAL A 15 114.96 21.53 136.70
N PRO A 16 116.18 22.19 136.83
CA PRO A 16 116.82 23.47 136.34
C PRO A 16 118.09 23.31 135.38
N PRO A 17 118.85 24.38 134.93
CA PRO A 17 119.85 24.32 133.80
C PRO A 17 121.37 24.61 134.09
N PHE A 18 122.26 24.40 133.09
CA PHE A 18 123.71 24.78 133.03
C PHE A 18 124.25 24.95 131.57
N THR A 19 125.49 25.42 131.35
CA THR A 19 126.05 25.78 130.00
C THR A 19 127.45 25.25 129.61
N ALA A 20 127.57 24.83 128.34
CA ALA A 20 128.70 24.93 127.40
C ALA A 20 130.08 24.24 127.65
N THR A 21 130.41 23.27 126.78
CA THR A 21 131.66 23.16 125.97
C THR A 21 131.42 22.11 124.87
N ALA A 22 131.89 22.34 123.62
CA ALA A 22 131.66 21.44 122.49
C ALA A 22 132.98 20.84 121.94
N GLY A 23 132.89 19.62 121.38
CA GLY A 23 134.03 18.79 120.97
C GLY A 23 134.47 18.91 119.50
N ASN A 24 135.45 18.08 119.13
CA ASN A 24 136.17 18.11 117.85
C ASN A 24 135.33 17.71 116.62
N ILE A 25 135.80 18.11 115.43
CA ILE A 25 135.24 17.75 114.12
C ILE A 25 136.14 16.72 113.41
N ASP A 26 135.74 15.45 113.44
CA ASP A 26 136.33 14.43 112.57
C ASP A 26 135.61 14.41 111.22
N SER A 27 136.36 14.49 110.12
CA SER A 27 135.78 14.49 108.77
C SER A 27 135.21 13.10 108.44
N PRO A 28 133.97 12.99 107.90
CA PRO A 28 133.50 11.73 107.34
C PRO A 28 134.43 11.32 106.19
N GLY A 29 134.91 10.07 106.23
CA GLY A 29 135.90 9.55 105.30
C GLY A 29 135.39 9.42 103.86
N THR A 30 136.33 9.44 102.91
CA THR A 30 136.03 9.34 101.47
C THR A 30 135.49 7.95 101.09
N ALA A 31 134.28 7.96 100.51
CA ALA A 31 133.55 6.82 99.93
C ALA A 31 133.09 5.71 100.91
N PRO A 32 131.86 5.18 100.75
CA PRO A 32 131.41 4.01 101.50
C PRO A 32 132.15 2.76 101.01
N SER A 33 132.65 1.94 101.93
CA SER A 33 133.36 0.70 101.59
C SER A 33 132.40 -0.38 101.06
N VAL A 34 132.97 -1.33 100.29
CA VAL A 34 132.30 -2.55 99.83
C VAL A 34 131.46 -3.23 100.92
N GLY A 35 130.18 -3.51 100.62
CA GLY A 35 129.27 -4.27 101.51
C GLY A 35 127.94 -3.61 101.89
N SER A 36 127.34 -2.75 101.04
CA SER A 36 126.09 -2.04 101.37
C SER A 36 124.79 -2.84 101.14
N GLY A 37 124.80 -3.91 100.34
CA GLY A 37 123.62 -4.75 100.10
C GLY A 37 122.48 -4.13 99.27
N MET A 38 122.74 -3.02 98.56
CA MET A 38 121.79 -2.34 97.66
C MET A 38 122.38 -2.20 96.25
N TYR A 39 121.53 -2.08 95.23
CA TYR A 39 121.97 -1.58 93.92
C TYR A 39 122.53 -0.15 94.06
N THR A 40 123.50 0.18 93.21
CA THR A 40 124.00 1.54 93.03
C THR A 40 123.07 2.34 92.10
N MET A 41 123.23 3.67 92.08
CA MET A 41 122.47 4.49 91.12
C MET A 41 122.93 4.28 89.67
N ASP A 42 124.19 3.88 89.48
CA ASP A 42 124.74 3.52 88.17
C ASP A 42 124.10 2.23 87.63
N ASP A 43 123.74 1.26 88.49
CA ASP A 43 123.03 0.04 88.08
C ASP A 43 121.64 0.36 87.50
N LEU A 44 120.90 1.30 88.10
CA LEU A 44 119.61 1.75 87.57
C LEU A 44 119.77 2.53 86.27
N TYR A 45 120.79 3.39 86.18
CA TYR A 45 121.10 4.11 84.94
C TYR A 45 121.43 3.14 83.80
N ASN A 46 122.30 2.16 84.05
CA ASN A 46 122.68 1.14 83.09
C ASN A 46 121.48 0.26 82.69
N TYR A 47 120.60 -0.12 83.63
CA TYR A 47 119.39 -0.88 83.30
C TYR A 47 118.42 -0.08 82.42
N LEU A 48 118.18 1.20 82.72
CA LEU A 48 117.34 2.07 81.88
C LEU A 48 117.93 2.25 80.46
N MET A 49 119.25 2.46 80.37
CA MET A 49 119.94 2.74 79.10
C MET A 49 120.20 1.49 78.23
N SER A 50 120.23 0.28 78.80
CA SER A 50 120.68 -0.94 78.09
C SER A 50 119.82 -2.19 78.29
N GLY A 51 118.78 -2.14 79.14
CA GLY A 51 117.95 -3.30 79.50
C GLY A 51 118.68 -4.38 80.30
N THR A 52 119.94 -4.16 80.69
CA THR A 52 120.79 -5.15 81.38
C THR A 52 120.91 -4.82 82.87
N ALA A 53 120.41 -5.71 83.73
CA ALA A 53 120.40 -5.52 85.18
C ALA A 53 121.66 -6.11 85.86
N ALA A 54 122.11 -5.46 86.94
CA ALA A 54 123.26 -5.88 87.75
C ALA A 54 122.91 -6.92 88.83
N ALA A 55 123.88 -7.30 89.66
CA ALA A 55 123.71 -8.26 90.76
C ALA A 55 124.35 -7.77 92.07
N ILE A 56 123.67 -7.97 93.21
CA ILE A 56 124.04 -7.41 94.51
C ILE A 56 124.84 -8.42 95.39
N PRO A 57 126.00 -8.05 95.95
CA PRO A 57 126.70 -8.84 96.97
C PRO A 57 126.01 -8.80 98.35
N ALA A 58 126.16 -9.87 99.14
CA ALA A 58 125.43 -10.04 100.39
C ALA A 58 126.05 -9.37 101.64
N ASN A 59 125.16 -9.03 102.59
CA ASN A 59 125.40 -8.64 103.99
C ASN A 59 125.84 -7.18 104.27
N PHE A 60 124.86 -6.34 104.65
CA PHE A 60 125.03 -5.12 105.45
C PHE A 60 124.38 -5.29 106.84
N LYS A 61 124.67 -4.40 107.81
CA LYS A 61 124.08 -4.43 109.16
C LYS A 61 123.87 -3.02 109.73
N GLU A 62 122.67 -2.75 110.22
CA GLU A 62 122.21 -1.39 110.58
C GLU A 62 122.74 -0.85 111.93
N PRO A 63 122.80 0.50 112.07
CA PRO A 63 122.76 1.18 113.36
C PRO A 63 121.36 1.15 114.00
N ALA A 64 121.28 1.12 115.33
CA ALA A 64 120.07 0.72 116.08
C ALA A 64 118.91 1.76 116.18
N ALA A 65 118.81 2.73 115.27
CA ALA A 65 117.65 3.64 115.15
C ALA A 65 117.61 4.26 113.75
N GLY A 66 116.52 4.04 113.00
CA GLY A 66 116.38 4.47 111.60
C GLY A 66 115.53 5.72 111.36
N PRO A 67 115.63 6.36 110.17
CA PRO A 67 114.64 7.30 109.66
C PRO A 67 113.32 6.59 109.27
N GLY A 68 112.20 7.30 109.30
CA GLY A 68 110.84 6.71 109.22
C GLY A 68 110.24 6.47 107.83
N ASP A 69 109.01 5.93 107.85
CA ASP A 69 108.31 5.23 106.75
C ASP A 69 107.87 6.09 105.53
N SER A 70 108.78 6.73 104.80
CA SER A 70 108.42 7.42 103.54
C SER A 70 109.44 7.40 102.40
N SER A 71 110.67 6.93 102.60
CA SER A 71 111.68 6.82 101.53
C SER A 71 111.76 5.41 100.93
N LYS A 72 111.53 5.28 99.62
CA LYS A 72 111.75 4.04 98.86
C LYS A 72 113.24 3.71 98.71
N THR A 73 113.59 2.42 98.68
CA THR A 73 114.96 1.97 98.42
C THR A 73 115.27 1.97 96.92
N ILE A 74 116.56 2.01 96.58
CA ILE A 74 117.02 1.88 95.18
C ILE A 74 116.59 0.52 94.59
N ASN A 75 116.48 -0.53 95.42
CA ASN A 75 116.01 -1.86 95.02
C ASN A 75 114.52 -1.88 94.65
N ASP A 76 113.65 -1.14 95.37
CA ASP A 76 112.24 -0.99 94.99
C ASP A 76 112.12 -0.39 93.59
N ILE A 77 112.82 0.73 93.37
CA ILE A 77 112.75 1.52 92.13
C ILE A 77 113.19 0.70 90.91
N HIS A 78 114.29 -0.06 91.03
CA HIS A 78 114.76 -0.95 89.97
C HIS A 78 113.72 -2.00 89.58
N ASN A 79 113.10 -2.64 90.58
CA ASN A 79 112.20 -3.76 90.36
C ASN A 79 110.85 -3.30 89.78
N ASP A 80 110.33 -2.14 90.21
CA ASP A 80 109.11 -1.55 89.64
C ASP A 80 109.32 -1.13 88.16
N ILE A 81 110.48 -0.56 87.81
CA ILE A 81 110.84 -0.25 86.41
C ILE A 81 110.85 -1.53 85.57
N LYS A 82 111.51 -2.59 86.05
CA LYS A 82 111.58 -3.87 85.36
C LYS A 82 110.19 -4.46 85.10
N ALA A 83 109.34 -4.55 86.13
CA ALA A 83 108.03 -5.17 86.01
C ALA A 83 107.12 -4.47 84.99
N ASN A 84 107.23 -3.15 84.83
CA ASN A 84 106.48 -2.41 83.81
C ASN A 84 107.02 -2.67 82.40
N PHE A 85 108.33 -2.79 82.21
CA PHE A 85 108.92 -3.07 80.89
C PHE A 85 108.65 -4.50 80.38
N GLU A 86 108.51 -5.48 81.28
CA GLU A 86 108.13 -6.86 80.91
C GLU A 86 106.67 -6.98 80.39
N LEU A 87 105.83 -5.94 80.55
CA LEU A 87 104.48 -5.88 79.99
C LEU A 87 104.41 -5.31 78.56
N CYS A 88 105.49 -4.70 78.06
CA CYS A 88 105.54 -4.12 76.72
C CYS A 88 105.97 -5.17 75.67
N ASN A 89 105.20 -5.31 74.60
CA ASN A 89 105.44 -6.30 73.54
C ASN A 89 105.29 -5.75 72.10
N ALA A 90 105.20 -4.42 71.94
CA ALA A 90 105.01 -3.79 70.63
C ALA A 90 106.24 -3.97 69.72
N ALA A 91 106.01 -4.44 68.50
CA ALA A 91 107.00 -4.47 67.42
C ALA A 91 106.70 -3.35 66.40
N PRO A 92 107.72 -2.78 65.71
CA PRO A 92 107.51 -1.66 64.80
C PRO A 92 106.46 -1.91 63.71
N ASP A 93 106.36 -3.13 63.18
CA ASP A 93 105.40 -3.50 62.13
C ASP A 93 103.94 -3.57 62.59
N LYS A 94 103.68 -3.44 63.89
CA LYS A 94 102.35 -3.33 64.50
C LYS A 94 102.01 -1.91 64.96
N VAL A 95 102.95 -0.97 64.84
CA VAL A 95 102.81 0.44 65.24
C VAL A 95 102.84 1.31 63.98
N MET A 96 102.00 2.34 63.93
CA MET A 96 101.98 3.29 62.81
C MET A 96 103.35 3.96 62.62
N ASN A 97 103.76 4.15 61.38
CA ASN A 97 105.06 4.73 61.00
C ASN A 97 105.26 6.21 61.38
N THR A 98 104.21 6.86 61.90
CA THR A 98 104.22 8.20 62.49
C THR A 98 104.34 8.21 64.01
N VAL A 99 104.33 7.04 64.68
CA VAL A 99 104.29 6.91 66.14
C VAL A 99 105.60 6.32 66.67
N THR A 100 106.24 7.05 67.59
CA THR A 100 107.40 6.60 68.35
C THR A 100 106.96 6.04 69.71
N PHE A 101 107.49 4.87 70.08
CA PHE A 101 107.21 4.15 71.33
C PHE A 101 108.52 3.70 71.98
N PHE A 102 108.52 3.36 73.27
CA PHE A 102 109.69 2.74 73.91
C PHE A 102 109.61 1.22 73.71
N SER A 103 110.57 0.66 72.98
CA SER A 103 110.73 -0.78 72.81
C SER A 103 111.48 -1.37 74.01
N THR A 104 110.96 -2.47 74.54
CA THR A 104 111.60 -3.31 75.57
C THR A 104 112.14 -4.62 74.98
N ILE A 105 112.10 -4.76 73.65
CA ILE A 105 112.72 -5.88 72.94
C ILE A 105 114.24 -5.69 72.97
N PRO A 106 115.05 -6.64 73.48
CA PRO A 106 116.49 -6.41 73.73
C PRO A 106 117.31 -5.95 72.52
N ALA A 107 116.94 -6.35 71.31
CA ALA A 107 117.64 -5.95 70.07
C ALA A 107 117.34 -4.49 69.63
N THR A 108 116.32 -3.85 70.21
CA THR A 108 115.88 -2.49 69.86
C THR A 108 115.55 -1.64 71.08
N TRP A 109 116.10 -2.00 72.25
CA TRP A 109 115.78 -1.37 73.55
C TRP A 109 115.91 0.15 73.51
N GLY A 110 114.88 0.85 73.97
CA GLY A 110 114.78 2.31 73.87
C GLY A 110 113.77 2.80 72.83
N PRO A 111 113.74 4.10 72.51
CA PRO A 111 112.79 4.67 71.57
C PRO A 111 112.90 4.12 70.15
N GLN A 112 111.80 3.62 69.60
CA GLN A 112 111.64 3.11 68.24
C GLN A 112 110.43 3.75 67.57
N THR A 113 110.48 3.98 66.27
CA THR A 113 109.30 4.40 65.47
C THR A 113 108.69 3.18 64.78
N GLY A 114 107.36 3.16 64.64
CA GLY A 114 106.66 2.12 63.90
C GLY A 114 107.01 2.06 62.41
N THR A 115 106.47 1.06 61.72
CA THR A 115 106.64 0.87 60.27
C THR A 115 105.33 0.55 59.53
N LEU A 116 104.20 0.39 60.22
CA LEU A 116 102.89 0.18 59.60
C LEU A 116 102.41 1.46 58.89
N SER A 117 101.97 1.35 57.64
CA SER A 117 101.46 2.46 56.83
C SER A 117 99.98 2.26 56.48
N THR A 118 99.20 3.35 56.45
CA THR A 118 97.83 3.32 55.92
C THR A 118 97.81 3.12 54.40
N GLN A 119 96.79 2.41 53.91
CA GLN A 119 96.56 2.12 52.49
C GLN A 119 95.23 2.73 52.02
N ALA A 120 95.12 3.00 50.71
CA ALA A 120 93.87 3.41 50.08
C ALA A 120 93.29 2.26 49.24
N LEU A 121 91.97 2.09 49.24
CA LEU A 121 91.27 1.18 48.34
C LEU A 121 91.10 1.81 46.95
N SER A 122 91.16 1.00 45.90
CA SER A 122 91.01 1.44 44.50
C SER A 122 90.43 0.32 43.66
N SER A 123 89.54 0.66 42.72
CA SER A 123 88.96 -0.23 41.72
C SER A 123 89.96 -0.69 40.64
N ALA A 124 91.15 -0.09 40.57
CA ALA A 124 92.19 -0.47 39.62
C ALA A 124 93.01 -1.71 40.03
N ASN A 125 92.70 -2.35 41.17
CA ASN A 125 93.46 -3.48 41.72
C ASN A 125 92.55 -4.67 42.06
N ASP A 126 92.75 -5.80 41.37
CA ASP A 126 91.99 -7.05 41.58
C ASP A 126 92.30 -7.77 42.91
N THR A 127 93.22 -7.26 43.72
CA THR A 127 93.67 -7.88 44.97
C THR A 127 94.11 -6.81 45.98
N VAL A 128 93.72 -6.98 47.25
CA VAL A 128 93.97 -6.00 48.31
C VAL A 128 94.89 -6.59 49.38
N SER A 129 96.07 -5.97 49.57
CA SER A 129 97.06 -6.38 50.58
C SER A 129 96.60 -6.08 51.99
N ALA A 130 96.71 -7.05 52.91
CA ALA A 130 96.28 -6.91 54.30
C ALA A 130 97.04 -5.79 55.03
N GLY A 131 96.30 -4.89 55.68
CA GLY A 131 96.85 -3.74 56.42
C GLY A 131 95.74 -2.86 57.00
N TYR A 132 96.09 -1.62 57.34
CA TYR A 132 95.13 -0.60 57.78
C TYR A 132 94.72 0.28 56.58
N TYR A 133 93.45 0.71 56.51
CA TYR A 133 92.91 1.46 55.37
C TYR A 133 92.30 2.80 55.78
N GLU A 134 92.32 3.77 54.87
CA GLU A 134 91.50 4.98 54.99
C GLU A 134 90.00 4.68 54.88
N ALA A 135 89.17 5.49 55.56
CA ALA A 135 87.72 5.38 55.47
C ALA A 135 87.21 5.89 54.12
N THR A 136 86.37 5.10 53.43
CA THR A 136 85.83 5.42 52.10
C THR A 136 84.43 4.80 51.88
N THR A 137 83.77 5.14 50.77
CA THR A 137 82.48 4.56 50.36
C THR A 137 82.63 3.79 49.05
N LEU A 138 81.88 2.69 48.88
CA LEU A 138 82.02 1.82 47.70
C LEU A 138 81.74 2.54 46.37
N SER A 139 80.79 3.48 46.35
CA SER A 139 80.47 4.30 45.16
C SER A 139 81.54 5.36 44.82
N ALA A 140 82.54 5.57 45.70
CA ALA A 140 83.73 6.37 45.41
C ALA A 140 84.93 5.49 45.00
N VAL A 141 84.84 4.18 45.21
CA VAL A 141 85.80 3.19 44.69
C VAL A 141 85.41 2.77 43.27
N ASP A 142 84.14 2.43 43.06
CA ASP A 142 83.57 2.07 41.76
C ASP A 142 82.34 2.94 41.44
N ALA A 143 82.42 3.69 40.34
CA ALA A 143 81.37 4.59 39.89
C ALA A 143 80.27 3.89 39.06
N ASP A 144 80.54 2.68 38.55
CA ASP A 144 79.57 1.90 37.77
C ASP A 144 78.64 1.05 38.66
N LEU A 145 78.90 0.99 39.98
CA LEU A 145 78.04 0.37 40.99
C LEU A 145 76.76 1.21 41.27
N THR A 146 75.95 1.43 40.24
CA THR A 146 74.68 2.16 40.31
C THR A 146 73.50 1.28 39.94
N ALA A 147 72.31 1.60 40.48
CA ALA A 147 71.07 0.89 40.17
C ALA A 147 70.76 0.84 38.66
N ALA A 148 71.16 1.89 37.92
CA ALA A 148 70.97 2.02 36.48
C ALA A 148 71.87 1.10 35.62
N ASN A 149 72.93 0.53 36.21
CA ASN A 149 73.80 -0.45 35.54
C ASN A 149 73.47 -1.90 35.95
N ILE A 150 72.70 -2.11 37.03
CA ILE A 150 72.41 -3.43 37.60
C ILE A 150 71.02 -3.92 37.12
N LYS A 151 70.92 -5.20 36.75
CA LYS A 151 69.65 -5.84 36.33
C LYS A 151 68.63 -5.88 37.47
N THR A 152 67.37 -5.55 37.15
CA THR A 152 66.24 -5.57 38.09
C THR A 152 66.14 -6.90 38.81
N GLY A 153 66.00 -6.84 40.13
CA GLY A 153 65.96 -8.03 40.99
C GLY A 153 67.31 -8.54 41.47
N MET A 154 68.44 -8.06 40.91
CA MET A 154 69.77 -8.28 41.49
C MET A 154 70.09 -7.19 42.52
N ASN A 155 70.82 -7.56 43.57
CA ASN A 155 71.43 -6.63 44.52
C ASN A 155 72.93 -6.92 44.63
N ILE A 156 73.76 -5.88 44.52
CA ILE A 156 75.22 -5.98 44.61
C ILE A 156 75.68 -4.96 45.66
N PHE A 157 76.30 -5.46 46.74
CA PHE A 157 76.76 -4.67 47.90
C PHE A 157 75.74 -3.67 48.46
N GLY A 158 74.45 -4.02 48.43
CA GLY A 158 73.34 -3.18 48.91
C GLY A 158 72.64 -2.36 47.82
N VAL A 159 73.25 -2.20 46.63
CA VAL A 159 72.62 -1.49 45.50
C VAL A 159 71.71 -2.45 44.72
N THR A 160 70.40 -2.17 44.70
CA THR A 160 69.41 -2.93 43.92
C THR A 160 69.29 -2.37 42.50
N GLY A 161 69.30 -3.26 41.50
CA GLY A 161 69.20 -2.87 40.09
C GLY A 161 67.81 -2.45 39.61
N THR A 162 67.79 -1.67 38.52
CA THR A 162 66.57 -1.19 37.85
C THR A 162 66.55 -1.43 36.34
N VAL A 163 67.54 -2.11 35.75
CA VAL A 163 67.55 -2.42 34.30
C VAL A 163 66.62 -3.61 34.00
N ILE A 164 65.62 -3.39 33.15
CA ILE A 164 64.74 -4.46 32.62
C ILE A 164 65.29 -4.93 31.28
N GLU A 165 65.34 -6.25 31.07
CA GLU A 165 65.84 -6.87 29.84
C GLU A 165 64.74 -6.95 28.77
N SER A 166 65.11 -6.68 27.51
CA SER A 166 64.18 -6.73 26.37
C SER A 166 63.84 -8.17 25.99
N ALA A 167 62.80 -8.74 26.60
CA ALA A 167 62.45 -10.16 26.49
C ALA A 167 61.25 -10.47 25.55
N GLY A 168 60.79 -9.51 24.75
CA GLY A 168 59.72 -9.72 23.76
C GLY A 168 60.18 -10.51 22.52
N ASP A 169 59.21 -11.08 21.81
CA ASP A 169 59.37 -11.90 20.60
C ASP A 169 58.83 -11.25 19.31
N ALA A 170 58.01 -10.19 19.44
CA ALA A 170 57.41 -9.45 18.33
C ALA A 170 58.43 -9.00 17.26
N SER A 171 57.98 -8.96 16.00
CA SER A 171 58.68 -8.39 14.86
C SER A 171 58.14 -7.02 14.47
N ALA A 172 58.78 -6.35 13.51
CA ALA A 172 58.25 -5.11 12.95
C ALA A 172 56.86 -5.29 12.32
N ALA A 173 56.55 -6.45 11.75
CA ALA A 173 55.26 -6.73 11.13
C ALA A 173 54.10 -6.88 12.14
N ASP A 174 54.42 -7.11 13.42
CA ASP A 174 53.43 -7.29 14.50
C ASP A 174 53.08 -5.96 15.19
N VAL A 175 53.80 -4.88 14.90
CA VAL A 175 53.67 -3.57 15.56
C VAL A 175 53.29 -2.49 14.54
N LEU A 176 52.35 -1.61 14.93
CA LEU A 176 51.83 -0.54 14.08
C LEU A 176 52.90 0.43 13.58
N THR A 177 52.82 0.80 12.30
CA THR A 177 53.62 1.86 11.70
C THR A 177 53.51 3.16 12.51
N GLY A 178 54.65 3.74 12.87
CA GLY A 178 54.72 4.93 13.75
C GLY A 178 54.71 4.63 15.24
N LYS A 179 54.71 3.35 15.66
CA LYS A 179 55.04 2.91 17.03
C LYS A 179 56.41 2.23 17.03
N THR A 180 57.04 2.16 18.21
CA THR A 180 58.31 1.46 18.43
C THR A 180 58.17 0.43 19.56
N PHE A 181 59.05 -0.56 19.56
CA PHE A 181 59.14 -1.61 20.58
C PHE A 181 60.60 -2.07 20.76
N SER A 182 60.84 -2.97 21.72
CA SER A 182 62.14 -3.60 21.94
C SER A 182 61.95 -5.10 22.15
N ASN A 183 62.82 -5.91 21.53
CA ASN A 183 62.82 -7.38 21.63
C ASN A 183 64.23 -7.89 21.96
N ALA A 184 64.40 -9.21 22.04
CA ALA A 184 65.69 -9.82 22.39
C ALA A 184 66.82 -9.60 21.35
N ALA A 185 66.50 -9.10 20.15
CA ALA A 185 67.47 -8.85 19.08
C ALA A 185 67.83 -7.36 18.92
N ALA A 186 66.89 -6.44 19.18
CA ALA A 186 67.11 -5.00 19.05
C ALA A 186 66.15 -4.17 19.92
N ALA A 187 66.62 -2.99 20.35
CA ALA A 187 65.83 -2.00 21.08
C ALA A 187 65.39 -0.83 20.15
N GLY A 188 64.18 -0.30 20.38
CA GLY A 188 63.66 0.85 19.64
C GLY A 188 63.29 0.57 18.17
N VAL A 189 62.99 -0.68 17.83
CA VAL A 189 62.57 -1.11 16.49
C VAL A 189 61.24 -0.46 16.13
N SER A 190 61.15 0.14 14.94
CA SER A 190 59.90 0.68 14.39
C SER A 190 58.98 -0.43 13.90
N GLY A 191 57.69 -0.32 14.22
CA GLY A 191 56.65 -1.14 13.60
C GLY A 191 56.42 -0.81 12.13
N SER A 192 55.91 -1.78 11.38
CA SER A 192 55.57 -1.70 9.95
C SER A 192 54.16 -2.22 9.62
N MET A 193 53.34 -2.59 10.62
CA MET A 193 51.95 -3.00 10.39
C MET A 193 51.11 -1.77 9.97
N THR A 194 50.55 -1.83 8.76
CA THR A 194 49.68 -0.79 8.22
C THR A 194 48.32 -0.78 8.92
N ASN A 195 47.92 0.35 9.51
CA ASN A 195 46.55 0.56 9.96
C ASN A 195 45.66 0.96 8.76
N VAL A 196 44.84 0.03 8.29
CA VAL A 196 43.89 0.22 7.17
C VAL A 196 42.54 0.85 7.57
N GLY A 197 42.36 1.20 8.85
CA GLY A 197 41.15 1.86 9.35
C GLY A 197 39.90 0.97 9.32
N GLN A 198 38.73 1.60 9.22
CA GLN A 198 37.45 0.90 9.12
C GLN A 198 37.23 0.39 7.69
N GLN A 199 37.15 -0.94 7.53
CA GLN A 199 36.74 -1.57 6.28
C GLN A 199 35.23 -1.85 6.34
N ILE A 200 34.44 -1.21 5.47
CA ILE A 200 33.01 -1.51 5.29
C ILE A 200 32.90 -2.35 4.02
N ILE A 201 32.51 -3.62 4.17
CA ILE A 201 32.35 -4.57 3.06
C ILE A 201 30.87 -4.93 2.94
N THR A 202 30.28 -4.61 1.79
CA THR A 202 28.92 -5.02 1.42
C THR A 202 28.96 -6.45 0.89
N PRO A 203 28.14 -7.40 1.41
CA PRO A 203 28.05 -8.75 0.85
C PRO A 203 27.65 -8.74 -0.63
N ALA A 204 28.21 -9.65 -1.41
CA ALA A 204 28.04 -9.72 -2.87
C ALA A 204 27.98 -11.17 -3.36
N ALA A 205 27.83 -11.38 -4.66
CA ALA A 205 27.83 -12.74 -5.24
C ALA A 205 29.22 -13.42 -5.28
N ALA A 206 30.28 -12.70 -4.91
CA ALA A 206 31.66 -13.19 -4.85
C ALA A 206 32.32 -12.75 -3.54
N ASN A 207 33.30 -13.53 -3.07
CA ASN A 207 34.05 -13.23 -1.85
C ASN A 207 34.80 -11.89 -1.97
N ALA A 208 34.70 -11.05 -0.95
CA ALA A 208 35.41 -9.78 -0.85
C ALA A 208 36.50 -9.87 0.23
N ALA A 209 37.77 -9.77 -0.18
CA ALA A 209 38.92 -9.91 0.72
C ALA A 209 38.98 -8.78 1.77
N ILE A 210 39.46 -9.13 2.98
CA ILE A 210 39.76 -8.17 4.04
C ILE A 210 41.22 -7.73 3.86
N THR A 211 41.45 -6.42 3.72
CA THR A 211 42.79 -5.88 3.49
C THR A 211 43.72 -6.16 4.67
N GLN A 212 44.94 -6.57 4.37
CA GLN A 212 46.00 -6.82 5.36
C GLN A 212 46.30 -5.58 6.21
N GLY A 213 46.57 -5.79 7.50
CA GLY A 213 46.79 -4.75 8.50
C GLY A 213 46.73 -5.38 9.90
N TYR A 214 45.69 -5.06 10.68
CA TYR A 214 45.33 -5.85 11.88
C TYR A 214 44.88 -7.29 11.56
N HIS A 215 44.57 -7.56 10.29
CA HIS A 215 44.34 -8.92 9.77
C HIS A 215 45.56 -9.34 8.94
N ASP A 216 45.82 -10.64 8.89
CA ASP A 216 46.88 -11.26 8.08
C ASP A 216 46.70 -11.09 6.56
N GLY A 217 45.49 -10.73 6.11
CA GLY A 217 45.10 -10.60 4.71
C GLY A 217 44.51 -11.86 4.08
N THR A 218 44.29 -12.94 4.84
CA THR A 218 43.71 -14.20 4.32
C THR A 218 42.19 -14.27 4.50
N GLY A 219 41.63 -13.52 5.47
CA GLY A 219 40.20 -13.41 5.71
C GLY A 219 39.43 -12.71 4.58
N TYR A 220 38.15 -13.07 4.41
CA TYR A 220 37.24 -12.46 3.44
C TYR A 220 35.81 -12.44 3.97
N CYS A 221 35.01 -11.49 3.50
CA CYS A 221 33.55 -11.59 3.57
C CYS A 221 33.11 -12.61 2.52
N ALA A 222 32.45 -13.68 2.95
CA ALA A 222 31.96 -14.72 2.04
C ALA A 222 30.83 -14.16 1.15
N GLY A 223 30.94 -14.38 -0.15
CA GLY A 223 29.88 -14.08 -1.10
C GLY A 223 28.90 -15.25 -1.23
N ASP A 224 27.68 -14.93 -1.66
CA ASP A 224 26.64 -15.92 -1.92
C ASP A 224 26.29 -15.92 -3.41
N ALA A 225 26.62 -17.00 -4.11
CA ALA A 225 26.39 -17.14 -5.55
C ALA A 225 24.90 -17.05 -5.94
N ASP A 226 23.98 -17.31 -5.00
CA ASP A 226 22.55 -17.14 -5.21
C ASP A 226 22.05 -15.70 -5.02
N LEU A 227 22.92 -14.73 -4.65
CA LEU A 227 22.61 -13.30 -4.62
C LEU A 227 22.57 -12.68 -6.03
N THR A 228 21.70 -13.23 -6.90
CA THR A 228 21.46 -12.74 -8.26
C THR A 228 20.07 -12.11 -8.36
N ALA A 229 19.90 -11.19 -9.32
CA ALA A 229 18.59 -10.59 -9.60
C ALA A 229 17.50 -11.65 -9.88
N ALA A 230 17.88 -12.76 -10.52
CA ALA A 230 17.00 -13.87 -10.89
C ALA A 230 16.54 -14.76 -9.72
N ASN A 231 17.10 -14.58 -8.53
CA ASN A 231 16.65 -15.23 -7.29
C ASN A 231 15.91 -14.26 -6.35
N ILE A 232 15.96 -12.95 -6.61
CA ILE A 232 15.42 -11.90 -5.74
C ILE A 232 14.11 -11.36 -6.33
N LYS A 233 13.11 -11.13 -5.49
CA LYS A 233 11.79 -10.61 -5.88
C LYS A 233 11.85 -9.20 -6.46
N THR A 234 11.14 -8.96 -7.56
CA THR A 234 10.99 -7.63 -8.18
C THR A 234 10.51 -6.59 -7.18
N GLY A 235 11.21 -5.45 -7.13
CA GLY A 235 10.95 -4.36 -6.17
C GLY A 235 11.70 -4.50 -4.85
N MET A 236 12.30 -5.66 -4.56
CA MET A 236 13.27 -5.81 -3.47
C MET A 236 14.68 -5.45 -3.97
N ASN A 237 15.49 -4.86 -3.08
CA ASN A 237 16.93 -4.72 -3.27
C ASN A 237 17.64 -5.34 -2.06
N ILE A 238 18.58 -6.25 -2.30
CA ILE A 238 19.37 -6.91 -1.26
C ILE A 238 20.85 -6.66 -1.58
N PHE A 239 21.53 -5.95 -0.67
CA PHE A 239 22.94 -5.56 -0.79
C PHE A 239 23.31 -4.87 -2.13
N GLY A 240 22.38 -4.12 -2.73
CA GLY A 240 22.56 -3.44 -4.03
C GLY A 240 21.99 -4.23 -5.21
N VAL A 241 21.75 -5.53 -5.09
CA VAL A 241 21.15 -6.36 -6.15
C VAL A 241 19.62 -6.18 -6.15
N THR A 242 19.10 -5.54 -7.21
CA THR A 242 17.65 -5.40 -7.44
C THR A 242 17.09 -6.67 -8.07
N GLY A 243 16.00 -7.19 -7.51
CA GLY A 243 15.36 -8.41 -7.99
C GLY A 243 14.59 -8.27 -9.30
N THR A 244 14.45 -9.39 -10.01
CA THR A 244 13.64 -9.54 -11.24
C THR A 244 12.60 -10.66 -11.17
N VAL A 245 12.51 -11.40 -10.06
CA VAL A 245 11.50 -12.46 -9.87
C VAL A 245 10.12 -11.85 -9.62
N ILE A 246 9.22 -11.99 -10.60
CA ILE A 246 7.80 -11.68 -10.45
C ILE A 246 7.09 -12.92 -9.88
N GLU A 247 6.51 -12.81 -8.68
CA GLU A 247 5.68 -13.87 -8.10
C GLU A 247 4.41 -14.07 -8.96
N SER A 248 4.27 -15.26 -9.57
CA SER A 248 3.02 -15.65 -10.23
C SER A 248 1.95 -15.96 -9.19
N ARG A 249 1.05 -14.99 -8.98
CA ARG A 249 -0.06 -15.04 -8.01
C ARG A 249 -1.44 -15.30 -8.63
N GLY A 250 -1.50 -15.51 -9.95
CA GLY A 250 -2.75 -15.84 -10.64
C GLY A 250 -3.24 -17.25 -10.28
N ASP A 251 -4.56 -17.42 -10.37
CA ASP A 251 -5.32 -18.66 -10.22
C ASP A 251 -5.84 -19.21 -11.56
N ALA A 252 -5.90 -18.37 -12.59
CA ALA A 252 -6.32 -18.70 -13.95
C ALA A 252 -5.79 -20.03 -14.49
N SER A 253 -6.65 -20.75 -15.21
CA SER A 253 -6.35 -21.92 -16.03
C SER A 253 -6.19 -21.55 -17.50
N ALA A 254 -5.86 -22.54 -18.35
CA ALA A 254 -5.87 -22.34 -19.80
C ALA A 254 -7.26 -21.95 -20.35
N GLY A 255 -8.33 -22.44 -19.71
CA GLY A 255 -9.71 -22.10 -20.09
C GLY A 255 -10.09 -20.64 -19.84
N ASP A 256 -9.36 -19.94 -18.99
CA ASP A 256 -9.64 -18.55 -18.60
C ASP A 256 -8.86 -17.52 -19.44
N VAL A 257 -7.96 -17.99 -20.31
CA VAL A 257 -7.02 -17.15 -21.08
C VAL A 257 -7.19 -17.40 -22.57
N LEU A 258 -7.20 -16.32 -23.35
CA LEU A 258 -7.45 -16.36 -24.79
C LEU A 258 -6.40 -17.15 -25.58
N THR A 259 -6.85 -17.92 -26.56
CA THR A 259 -6.00 -18.60 -27.54
C THR A 259 -5.05 -17.61 -28.22
N GLY A 260 -3.75 -17.91 -28.21
CA GLY A 260 -2.70 -17.00 -28.70
C GLY A 260 -2.21 -15.96 -27.68
N LYS A 261 -2.71 -16.01 -26.43
CA LYS A 261 -2.09 -15.36 -25.26
C LYS A 261 -1.41 -16.43 -24.38
N THR A 262 -0.50 -15.99 -23.53
CA THR A 262 0.13 -16.83 -22.50
C THR A 262 -0.07 -16.22 -21.12
N PHE A 263 0.02 -17.06 -20.08
CA PHE A 263 -0.02 -16.67 -18.68
C PHE A 263 0.93 -17.52 -17.83
N SER A 264 1.16 -17.09 -16.59
CA SER A 264 1.89 -17.85 -15.57
C SER A 264 1.13 -17.77 -14.25
N ASN A 265 0.83 -18.92 -13.66
CA ASN A 265 0.12 -19.06 -12.39
C ASN A 265 1.04 -19.70 -11.32
N GLY A 266 0.53 -19.93 -10.12
CA GLY A 266 1.34 -20.50 -9.02
C GLY A 266 1.86 -21.93 -9.22
N ILE A 267 1.47 -22.61 -10.32
CA ILE A 267 1.81 -24.02 -10.61
C ILE A 267 2.55 -24.15 -11.95
N PHE A 268 2.23 -23.31 -12.94
CA PHE A 268 2.73 -23.41 -14.31
C PHE A 268 3.14 -22.04 -14.88
N ALA A 269 4.25 -22.00 -15.63
CA ALA A 269 4.74 -20.80 -16.30
C ALA A 269 4.59 -20.87 -17.82
N ASN A 270 4.32 -19.74 -18.47
CA ASN A 270 4.19 -19.58 -19.93
C ASN A 270 3.17 -20.53 -20.58
N VAL A 271 2.08 -20.86 -19.88
CA VAL A 271 1.00 -21.70 -20.40
C VAL A 271 0.23 -20.92 -21.46
N ALA A 272 -0.06 -21.56 -22.59
CA ALA A 272 -0.93 -21.00 -23.63
C ALA A 272 -2.40 -21.03 -23.19
N GLY A 273 -3.12 -19.93 -23.44
CA GLY A 273 -4.57 -19.89 -23.30
C GLY A 273 -5.27 -20.79 -24.32
N SER A 274 -6.45 -21.29 -23.96
CA SER A 274 -7.33 -22.11 -24.81
C SER A 274 -8.76 -21.55 -24.94
N MET A 275 -9.05 -20.37 -24.36
CA MET A 275 -10.34 -19.70 -24.55
C MET A 275 -10.45 -19.18 -25.99
N THR A 276 -11.38 -19.76 -26.76
CA THR A 276 -11.67 -19.32 -28.13
C THR A 276 -12.26 -17.92 -28.14
N ASN A 277 -11.58 -16.99 -28.84
CA ASN A 277 -12.15 -15.68 -29.13
C ASN A 277 -13.19 -15.80 -30.26
N VAL A 278 -14.46 -15.88 -29.89
CA VAL A 278 -15.61 -15.95 -30.81
C VAL A 278 -15.97 -14.61 -31.47
N GLY A 279 -15.24 -13.52 -31.17
CA GLY A 279 -15.44 -12.22 -31.78
C GLY A 279 -16.77 -11.55 -31.41
N GLN A 280 -17.27 -10.69 -32.30
CA GLN A 280 -18.56 -10.02 -32.13
C GLN A 280 -19.70 -10.97 -32.52
N GLN A 281 -20.51 -11.38 -31.55
CA GLN A 281 -21.77 -12.09 -31.80
C GLN A 281 -22.92 -11.08 -31.92
N ILE A 282 -23.47 -10.91 -33.13
CA ILE A 282 -24.70 -10.15 -33.36
C ILE A 282 -25.85 -11.14 -33.40
N ILE A 283 -26.70 -11.12 -32.37
CA ILE A 283 -27.85 -12.03 -32.23
C ILE A 283 -29.14 -11.22 -32.40
N THR A 284 -29.91 -11.54 -33.43
CA THR A 284 -31.25 -11.01 -33.66
C THR A 284 -32.26 -11.75 -32.77
N PRO A 285 -33.12 -11.06 -32.01
CA PRO A 285 -34.20 -11.70 -31.25
C PRO A 285 -35.15 -12.49 -32.16
N ALA A 286 -35.63 -13.63 -31.67
CA ALA A 286 -36.45 -14.58 -32.42
C ALA A 286 -37.63 -15.10 -31.57
N ALA A 287 -38.47 -15.97 -32.12
CA ALA A 287 -39.58 -16.60 -31.40
C ALA A 287 -39.14 -17.62 -30.32
N ALA A 288 -37.84 -17.95 -30.26
CA ALA A 288 -37.23 -18.86 -29.30
C ALA A 288 -35.86 -18.31 -28.84
N ASN A 289 -35.35 -18.81 -27.72
CA ASN A 289 -34.06 -18.38 -27.17
C ASN A 289 -32.90 -18.77 -28.10
N THR A 290 -31.98 -17.84 -28.36
CA THR A 290 -30.77 -18.09 -29.15
C THR A 290 -29.55 -18.09 -28.22
N ALA A 291 -28.86 -19.22 -28.11
CA ALA A 291 -27.69 -19.37 -27.24
C ALA A 291 -26.53 -18.44 -27.64
N ILE A 292 -25.78 -17.96 -26.66
CA ILE A 292 -24.53 -17.22 -26.86
C ILE A 292 -23.38 -18.24 -26.90
N THR A 293 -22.57 -18.20 -27.96
CA THR A 293 -21.45 -19.14 -28.14
C THR A 293 -20.42 -18.97 -27.03
N GLN A 294 -19.98 -20.10 -26.45
CA GLN A 294 -18.92 -20.17 -25.44
C GLN A 294 -17.62 -19.52 -25.93
N GLY A 295 -16.94 -18.81 -25.04
CA GLY A 295 -15.75 -18.00 -25.32
C GLY A 295 -15.45 -17.12 -24.10
N TYR A 296 -15.60 -15.80 -24.24
CA TYR A 296 -15.68 -14.89 -23.07
C TYR A 296 -16.91 -15.16 -22.18
N HIS A 297 -17.93 -15.83 -22.72
CA HIS A 297 -19.06 -16.37 -21.96
C HIS A 297 -18.83 -17.85 -21.67
N ASP A 298 -19.32 -18.32 -20.53
CA ASP A 298 -19.32 -19.72 -20.10
C ASP A 298 -20.11 -20.66 -21.04
N GLY A 299 -20.99 -20.12 -21.88
CA GLY A 299 -21.87 -20.84 -22.79
C GLY A 299 -23.27 -21.11 -22.23
N THR A 300 -23.62 -20.59 -21.03
CA THR A 300 -24.96 -20.74 -20.44
C THR A 300 -25.91 -19.60 -20.81
N GLY A 301 -25.36 -18.42 -21.16
CA GLY A 301 -26.12 -17.24 -21.57
C GLY A 301 -26.84 -17.41 -22.92
N TYR A 302 -27.97 -16.73 -23.08
CA TYR A 302 -28.75 -16.71 -24.31
C TYR A 302 -29.44 -15.35 -24.52
N CYS A 303 -29.68 -14.99 -25.77
CA CYS A 303 -30.66 -13.96 -26.12
C CYS A 303 -32.06 -14.56 -25.93
N ALA A 304 -32.89 -13.94 -25.09
CA ALA A 304 -34.25 -14.40 -24.84
C ALA A 304 -35.13 -14.17 -26.09
N GLY A 305 -35.92 -15.18 -26.47
CA GLY A 305 -36.92 -15.06 -27.51
C GLY A 305 -38.30 -14.70 -26.94
N ASP A 306 -39.18 -14.21 -27.81
CA ASP A 306 -40.59 -13.95 -27.50
C ASP A 306 -41.48 -14.74 -28.46
N ALA A 307 -42.22 -15.72 -27.96
CA ALA A 307 -43.15 -16.54 -28.74
C ALA A 307 -44.26 -15.70 -29.42
N SER A 308 -44.46 -14.46 -28.99
CA SER A 308 -45.37 -13.48 -29.61
C SER A 308 -44.82 -12.89 -30.91
N LEU A 309 -43.51 -13.04 -31.20
CA LEU A 309 -42.84 -12.57 -32.41
C LEU A 309 -43.14 -13.50 -33.61
N VAL A 310 -44.41 -13.56 -33.98
CA VAL A 310 -44.94 -14.38 -35.08
C VAL A 310 -45.74 -13.51 -36.04
N THR A 311 -45.75 -13.88 -37.33
CA THR A 311 -46.36 -13.09 -38.42
C THR A 311 -47.81 -12.66 -38.13
N GLY A 312 -48.61 -13.51 -37.47
CA GLY A 312 -50.01 -13.23 -37.13
C GLY A 312 -50.25 -12.15 -36.07
N ASN A 313 -49.21 -11.72 -35.35
CA ASN A 313 -49.28 -10.66 -34.34
C ASN A 313 -48.73 -9.31 -34.85
N ILE A 314 -48.20 -9.28 -36.07
CA ILE A 314 -47.47 -8.13 -36.63
C ILE A 314 -48.30 -7.55 -37.79
N LYS A 315 -48.54 -6.24 -37.75
CA LYS A 315 -49.32 -5.50 -38.77
C LYS A 315 -48.69 -5.63 -40.16
N SER A 316 -49.54 -5.85 -41.17
CA SER A 316 -49.18 -5.90 -42.58
C SER A 316 -48.28 -4.72 -42.99
N GLY A 317 -47.27 -5.00 -43.82
CA GLY A 317 -46.24 -4.03 -44.21
C GLY A 317 -45.17 -3.72 -43.15
N THR A 318 -45.33 -4.18 -41.91
CA THR A 318 -44.32 -4.05 -40.84
C THR A 318 -43.42 -5.29 -40.82
N SER A 319 -42.16 -5.13 -40.42
CA SER A 319 -41.26 -6.25 -40.07
C SER A 319 -40.59 -5.97 -38.75
N ILE A 320 -40.64 -6.93 -37.82
CA ILE A 320 -40.01 -6.83 -36.50
C ILE A 320 -38.96 -7.94 -36.41
N PHE A 321 -37.68 -7.55 -36.25
CA PHE A 321 -36.52 -8.45 -36.24
C PHE A 321 -36.44 -9.42 -37.45
N GLY A 322 -37.02 -9.04 -38.59
CA GLY A 322 -37.08 -9.85 -39.81
C GLY A 322 -38.36 -10.68 -39.97
N VAL A 323 -39.19 -10.80 -38.92
CA VAL A 323 -40.51 -11.43 -39.02
C VAL A 323 -41.49 -10.43 -39.65
N ALA A 324 -41.90 -10.72 -40.88
CA ALA A 324 -42.86 -9.91 -41.63
C ALA A 324 -44.29 -10.08 -41.11
N GLY A 325 -45.03 -8.97 -41.06
CA GLY A 325 -46.45 -8.95 -40.68
C GLY A 325 -47.37 -9.64 -41.69
N LYS A 326 -48.38 -10.33 -41.15
CA LYS A 326 -49.36 -11.09 -41.94
C LYS A 326 -50.28 -10.14 -42.70
N THR A 327 -50.53 -10.42 -43.97
CA THR A 327 -51.24 -9.53 -44.90
C THR A 327 -52.65 -9.15 -44.46
N GLU A 328 -53.33 -10.02 -43.71
CA GLU A 328 -54.68 -9.80 -43.19
C GLU A 328 -54.71 -9.03 -41.85
N VAL A 329 -53.56 -8.78 -41.21
CA VAL A 329 -53.47 -8.01 -39.96
C VAL A 329 -53.34 -6.54 -40.33
N VAL A 330 -54.48 -5.91 -40.61
CA VAL A 330 -54.59 -4.51 -41.01
C VAL A 330 -55.06 -3.62 -39.85
N ASP A 331 -55.01 -2.32 -40.08
CA ASP A 331 -55.43 -1.29 -39.13
C ASP A 331 -56.78 -0.73 -39.57
N THR A 332 -57.78 -0.85 -38.70
CA THR A 332 -59.18 -0.51 -38.98
C THR A 332 -59.61 0.80 -38.33
N THR A 333 -58.69 1.55 -37.71
CA THR A 333 -58.99 2.82 -37.01
C THR A 333 -59.52 3.91 -37.95
N SER A 334 -59.23 3.80 -39.25
CA SER A 334 -59.73 4.71 -40.30
C SER A 334 -61.03 4.23 -40.96
N GLY A 335 -61.73 3.25 -40.39
CA GLY A 335 -63.07 2.87 -40.84
C GLY A 335 -64.12 3.82 -40.28
N ASP A 336 -65.07 4.22 -41.12
CA ASP A 336 -66.16 5.17 -40.81
C ASP A 336 -67.57 4.57 -40.95
N ALA A 337 -67.71 3.44 -41.67
CA ALA A 337 -68.98 2.79 -41.96
C ALA A 337 -69.75 2.34 -40.70
N VAL A 338 -71.02 2.75 -40.60
CA VAL A 338 -71.97 2.28 -39.59
C VAL A 338 -72.81 1.10 -40.12
N ALA A 339 -73.58 0.45 -39.24
CA ALA A 339 -74.45 -0.66 -39.63
C ALA A 339 -75.46 -0.28 -40.75
N GLY A 340 -75.87 0.99 -40.83
CA GLY A 340 -76.74 1.52 -41.88
C GLY A 340 -76.11 1.63 -43.28
N ASP A 341 -74.78 1.60 -43.40
CA ASP A 341 -74.07 1.63 -44.69
C ASP A 341 -73.84 0.21 -45.24
N ILE A 342 -73.94 -0.80 -44.37
CA ILE A 342 -73.57 -2.19 -44.65
C ILE A 342 -74.84 -2.98 -44.93
N LEU A 343 -74.87 -3.71 -46.05
CA LEU A 343 -76.00 -4.58 -46.43
C LEU A 343 -76.34 -5.60 -45.34
N LEU A 344 -77.63 -5.88 -45.19
CA LEU A 344 -78.19 -6.77 -44.18
C LEU A 344 -77.43 -8.11 -44.06
N ASN A 345 -77.04 -8.46 -42.83
CA ASN A 345 -76.25 -9.65 -42.49
C ASN A 345 -74.83 -9.74 -43.11
N LYS A 346 -74.30 -8.66 -43.72
CA LYS A 346 -72.87 -8.56 -44.04
C LYS A 346 -72.09 -8.06 -42.83
N LYS A 347 -70.82 -8.44 -42.74
CA LYS A 347 -69.91 -8.06 -41.65
C LYS A 347 -68.78 -7.19 -42.16
N ALA A 348 -68.36 -6.22 -41.35
CA ALA A 348 -67.15 -5.43 -41.54
C ALA A 348 -66.41 -5.29 -40.20
N TRP A 349 -65.16 -4.82 -40.23
CA TRP A 349 -64.40 -4.46 -39.04
C TRP A 349 -64.03 -2.98 -39.09
N VAL A 350 -64.39 -2.26 -38.03
CA VAL A 350 -64.19 -0.80 -37.86
C VAL A 350 -63.70 -0.58 -36.44
N ASP A 351 -62.57 0.13 -36.28
CA ASP A 351 -61.90 0.37 -35.00
C ASP A 351 -61.76 -0.88 -34.09
N GLY A 352 -61.45 -2.03 -34.71
CA GLY A 352 -61.29 -3.32 -34.03
C GLY A 352 -62.59 -4.05 -33.68
N LEU A 353 -63.75 -3.41 -33.87
CA LEU A 353 -65.07 -3.98 -33.60
C LEU A 353 -65.66 -4.62 -34.86
N GLU A 354 -66.37 -5.75 -34.68
CA GLU A 354 -67.17 -6.38 -35.74
C GLU A 354 -68.53 -5.67 -35.83
N ILE A 355 -68.83 -5.08 -36.99
CA ILE A 355 -70.14 -4.47 -37.28
C ILE A 355 -70.92 -5.39 -38.22
N THR A 356 -72.19 -5.67 -37.90
CA THR A 356 -73.12 -6.36 -38.79
C THR A 356 -74.11 -5.37 -39.39
N GLY A 357 -74.28 -5.43 -40.71
CA GLY A 357 -75.11 -4.50 -41.47
C GLY A 357 -76.61 -4.68 -41.30
N THR A 358 -77.33 -3.57 -41.40
CA THR A 358 -78.79 -3.46 -41.31
C THR A 358 -79.44 -2.88 -42.58
N ALA A 359 -78.67 -2.48 -43.59
CA ALA A 359 -79.19 -1.86 -44.80
C ALA A 359 -79.94 -2.85 -45.70
N TYR A 360 -81.20 -2.54 -46.01
CA TYR A 360 -81.98 -3.27 -47.01
C TYR A 360 -81.73 -2.70 -48.41
N PRO A 361 -81.68 -3.54 -49.47
CA PRO A 361 -81.80 -3.05 -50.84
C PRO A 361 -83.13 -2.30 -51.02
N ALA A 362 -83.13 -1.23 -51.82
CA ALA A 362 -84.35 -0.48 -52.12
C ALA A 362 -85.45 -1.41 -52.68
N PRO A 363 -86.64 -1.48 -52.05
CA PRO A 363 -87.69 -2.42 -52.43
C PRO A 363 -88.31 -2.05 -53.77
N VAL A 364 -88.47 -3.03 -54.65
CA VAL A 364 -89.21 -2.90 -55.92
C VAL A 364 -90.66 -3.29 -55.67
N ALA A 365 -91.61 -2.56 -56.26
CA ALA A 365 -93.04 -2.87 -56.16
C ALA A 365 -93.35 -4.26 -56.73
N LYS A 366 -94.28 -5.00 -56.12
CA LYS A 366 -94.99 -6.06 -56.86
C LYS A 366 -96.01 -5.37 -57.77
N THR A 367 -95.85 -5.47 -59.08
CA THR A 367 -96.46 -4.51 -60.03
C THR A 367 -97.89 -4.85 -60.44
N GLY A 368 -98.66 -5.50 -59.56
CA GLY A 368 -100.04 -5.98 -59.80
C GLY A 368 -100.18 -7.08 -60.86
N GLN A 369 -99.23 -7.19 -61.78
CA GLN A 369 -99.21 -8.12 -62.90
C GLN A 369 -99.29 -9.58 -62.42
N THR A 370 -100.29 -10.31 -62.92
CA THR A 370 -100.51 -11.74 -62.65
C THR A 370 -100.49 -12.58 -63.92
N THR A 371 -100.72 -11.97 -65.09
CA THR A 371 -100.52 -12.58 -66.41
C THR A 371 -99.08 -12.35 -66.86
N SER A 372 -98.38 -13.42 -67.24
CA SER A 372 -97.06 -13.31 -67.89
C SER A 372 -97.23 -13.17 -69.41
N TYR A 373 -96.52 -12.20 -69.98
CA TYR A 373 -96.43 -11.90 -71.40
C TYR A 373 -95.01 -12.16 -71.96
N ALA A 374 -93.99 -12.21 -71.09
CA ALA A 374 -92.61 -12.53 -71.44
C ALA A 374 -91.91 -13.34 -70.34
N ALA A 375 -90.98 -14.23 -70.73
CA ALA A 375 -90.27 -15.06 -69.76
C ALA A 375 -89.43 -14.21 -68.79
N ASN A 376 -89.70 -14.33 -67.48
CA ASN A 376 -89.09 -13.57 -66.38
C ASN A 376 -89.61 -12.11 -66.21
N ASP A 377 -90.81 -11.79 -66.68
CA ASP A 377 -91.57 -10.60 -66.26
C ASP A 377 -92.12 -10.72 -64.83
N ASP A 378 -92.68 -9.64 -64.25
CA ASP A 378 -93.20 -9.70 -62.87
C ASP A 378 -94.49 -10.54 -62.77
N GLY A 379 -95.25 -10.71 -63.86
CA GLY A 379 -96.35 -11.68 -63.94
C GLY A 379 -95.91 -13.12 -63.63
N SER A 380 -94.74 -13.52 -64.16
CA SER A 380 -94.13 -14.84 -63.91
C SER A 380 -93.26 -14.91 -62.66
N LEU A 381 -92.62 -13.80 -62.25
CA LEU A 381 -91.70 -13.79 -61.11
C LEU A 381 -92.36 -13.41 -59.78
N GLN A 382 -93.23 -12.39 -59.79
CA GLN A 382 -93.93 -11.83 -58.63
C GLN A 382 -93.01 -11.51 -57.44
N LYS A 383 -91.81 -11.02 -57.73
CA LYS A 383 -90.70 -10.86 -56.75
C LYS A 383 -90.70 -9.52 -56.02
N GLY A 384 -91.52 -8.58 -56.44
CA GLY A 384 -91.67 -7.30 -55.76
C GLY A 384 -92.26 -7.43 -54.36
N VAL A 385 -92.08 -6.40 -53.55
CA VAL A 385 -92.60 -6.30 -52.19
C VAL A 385 -94.04 -5.81 -52.21
N THR A 386 -94.90 -6.43 -51.39
CA THR A 386 -96.21 -5.91 -51.01
C THR A 386 -96.12 -5.28 -49.61
N THR A 387 -96.45 -4.00 -49.50
CA THR A 387 -96.54 -3.30 -48.21
C THR A 387 -97.99 -3.32 -47.67
N GLY A 388 -98.33 -2.45 -46.72
CA GLY A 388 -99.69 -2.32 -46.19
C GLY A 388 -100.60 -1.54 -47.16
N PRO A 389 -101.32 -0.48 -46.74
CA PRO A 389 -101.85 0.47 -47.71
C PRO A 389 -100.66 1.01 -48.54
N ARG A 390 -100.77 1.01 -49.88
CA ARG A 390 -99.67 1.48 -50.75
C ARG A 390 -99.30 2.93 -50.45
N PHE A 391 -100.30 3.78 -50.23
CA PHE A 391 -100.14 5.21 -49.99
C PHE A 391 -100.86 5.65 -48.71
N THR A 392 -100.21 6.53 -47.93
CA THR A 392 -100.81 7.22 -46.78
C THR A 392 -101.06 8.67 -47.14
N ASP A 393 -102.32 9.10 -47.10
CA ASP A 393 -102.68 10.53 -47.11
C ASP A 393 -102.30 11.13 -45.75
N ASN A 394 -101.36 12.08 -45.75
CA ASN A 394 -100.91 12.71 -44.51
C ASN A 394 -101.86 13.83 -44.02
N GLY A 395 -102.87 14.19 -44.85
CA GLY A 395 -103.86 15.23 -44.52
C GLY A 395 -103.34 16.68 -44.65
N ASP A 396 -102.07 16.86 -44.96
CA ASP A 396 -101.34 18.13 -45.04
C ASP A 396 -101.03 18.57 -46.49
N GLY A 397 -101.66 17.93 -47.49
CA GLY A 397 -101.35 18.11 -48.90
C GLY A 397 -100.24 17.20 -49.45
N THR A 398 -99.68 16.31 -48.62
CA THR A 398 -98.68 15.32 -49.02
C THR A 398 -99.19 13.88 -48.89
N VAL A 399 -98.55 12.97 -49.63
CA VAL A 399 -98.85 11.54 -49.65
C VAL A 399 -97.55 10.75 -49.46
N THR A 400 -97.50 9.89 -48.45
CA THR A 400 -96.37 8.99 -48.22
C THR A 400 -96.55 7.70 -49.03
N ASP A 401 -95.59 7.36 -49.89
CA ASP A 401 -95.51 6.03 -50.51
C ASP A 401 -94.87 5.04 -49.52
N ASN A 402 -95.68 4.16 -48.95
CA ASN A 402 -95.23 3.20 -47.93
C ASN A 402 -94.33 2.09 -48.49
N LEU A 403 -94.16 1.99 -49.81
CA LEU A 403 -93.17 1.10 -50.43
C LEU A 403 -91.77 1.73 -50.40
N THR A 404 -91.63 2.97 -50.86
CA THR A 404 -90.33 3.61 -51.09
C THR A 404 -89.90 4.57 -49.96
N GLY A 405 -90.84 4.93 -49.07
CA GLY A 405 -90.67 5.99 -48.08
C GLY A 405 -90.74 7.41 -48.66
N LEU A 406 -90.88 7.57 -49.98
CA LEU A 406 -90.92 8.88 -50.63
C LEU A 406 -92.23 9.61 -50.33
N ILE A 407 -92.13 10.94 -50.17
CA ILE A 407 -93.28 11.81 -49.94
C ILE A 407 -93.57 12.59 -51.22
N TRP A 408 -94.79 12.47 -51.71
CA TRP A 408 -95.28 13.01 -52.98
C TRP A 408 -96.27 14.15 -52.74
N LEU A 409 -96.33 15.11 -53.67
CA LEU A 409 -97.38 16.13 -53.66
C LEU A 409 -98.73 15.46 -54.00
N LYS A 410 -99.78 15.76 -53.22
CA LYS A 410 -101.11 15.18 -53.41
C LYS A 410 -101.79 15.60 -54.71
N ASN A 411 -101.60 16.87 -55.10
CA ASN A 411 -102.05 17.40 -56.38
C ASN A 411 -100.98 17.11 -57.47
N ALA A 412 -101.25 16.13 -58.33
CA ALA A 412 -100.34 15.68 -59.38
C ALA A 412 -100.26 16.64 -60.60
N ASN A 413 -100.93 17.80 -60.52
CA ASN A 413 -101.02 18.81 -61.57
C ASN A 413 -101.09 20.24 -60.99
N CYS A 414 -100.29 20.54 -59.96
CA CYS A 414 -100.29 21.90 -59.38
C CYS A 414 -99.79 22.97 -60.37
N PHE A 415 -98.80 22.63 -61.20
CA PHE A 415 -98.08 23.59 -62.06
C PHE A 415 -98.56 23.61 -63.52
N GLY A 416 -99.40 22.67 -63.94
CA GLY A 416 -99.75 22.47 -65.35
C GLY A 416 -98.58 21.96 -66.20
N LEU A 417 -98.66 22.24 -67.50
CA LEU A 417 -97.61 21.94 -68.47
C LEU A 417 -96.42 22.91 -68.32
N ARG A 418 -95.21 22.37 -68.19
CA ARG A 418 -93.94 23.10 -68.08
C ARG A 418 -92.85 22.53 -68.97
N ASP A 419 -91.95 23.38 -69.45
CA ASP A 419 -90.65 22.94 -69.96
C ASP A 419 -89.80 22.33 -68.83
N TRP A 420 -88.76 21.59 -69.17
CA TRP A 420 -87.99 20.84 -68.19
C TRP A 420 -87.20 21.72 -67.19
N SER A 421 -86.76 22.92 -67.62
CA SER A 421 -86.03 23.85 -66.77
C SER A 421 -86.97 24.53 -65.77
N THR A 422 -88.14 24.95 -66.24
CA THR A 422 -89.20 25.51 -65.38
C THR A 422 -89.75 24.44 -64.44
N ALA A 423 -89.91 23.19 -64.88
CA ALA A 423 -90.35 22.08 -64.02
C ALA A 423 -89.40 21.80 -62.84
N LEU A 424 -88.09 21.86 -63.07
CA LEU A 424 -87.09 21.78 -61.99
C LEU A 424 -87.20 22.96 -61.03
N THR A 425 -87.30 24.18 -61.57
CA THR A 425 -87.37 25.42 -60.79
C THR A 425 -88.63 25.48 -59.92
N ASP A 426 -89.79 25.17 -60.51
CA ASP A 426 -91.10 25.11 -59.84
C ASP A 426 -91.10 24.08 -58.70
N CYS A 427 -90.53 22.87 -58.92
CA CYS A 427 -90.36 21.89 -57.85
C CYS A 427 -89.47 22.44 -56.72
N SER A 428 -88.30 22.99 -57.05
CA SER A 428 -87.37 23.52 -56.03
C SER A 428 -87.90 24.76 -55.29
N SER A 429 -88.89 25.45 -55.86
CA SER A 429 -89.53 26.63 -55.27
C SER A 429 -90.80 26.30 -54.48
N LEU A 430 -91.26 25.04 -54.51
CA LEU A 430 -92.45 24.60 -53.79
C LEU A 430 -92.21 24.63 -52.27
N ALA A 431 -93.19 25.16 -51.54
CA ALA A 431 -93.19 25.27 -50.10
C ALA A 431 -94.62 25.26 -49.54
N ASN A 432 -94.74 25.07 -48.23
CA ASN A 432 -95.97 25.18 -47.44
C ASN A 432 -96.79 26.43 -47.80
N GLY A 433 -98.10 26.26 -47.98
CA GLY A 433 -99.04 27.30 -48.40
C GLY A 433 -99.29 27.33 -49.92
N SER A 434 -98.46 26.66 -50.72
CA SER A 434 -98.68 26.45 -52.16
C SER A 434 -99.23 25.04 -52.44
N CYS A 435 -99.91 24.84 -53.57
CA CYS A 435 -100.41 23.53 -54.02
C CYS A 435 -101.36 22.77 -53.06
N GLY A 436 -101.84 23.39 -51.98
CA GLY A 436 -102.59 22.73 -50.92
C GLY A 436 -101.74 22.20 -49.77
N LEU A 437 -100.43 22.47 -49.75
CA LEU A 437 -99.52 22.09 -48.68
C LEU A 437 -99.76 22.87 -47.38
N THR A 438 -99.81 22.17 -46.27
CA THR A 438 -99.77 22.69 -44.89
C THR A 438 -98.77 21.91 -44.03
N ASP A 439 -97.75 21.32 -44.68
CA ASP A 439 -96.80 20.35 -44.14
C ASP A 439 -95.55 20.98 -43.50
N GLY A 440 -95.44 22.31 -43.52
CA GLY A 440 -94.27 23.05 -43.04
C GLY A 440 -93.05 23.07 -43.98
N SER A 441 -93.13 22.52 -45.20
CA SER A 441 -92.02 22.53 -46.17
C SER A 441 -91.53 23.92 -46.57
N ALA A 442 -90.24 24.00 -46.87
CA ALA A 442 -89.56 25.17 -47.42
C ALA A 442 -89.10 24.92 -48.87
N ALA A 443 -88.81 26.02 -49.59
CA ALA A 443 -88.18 25.94 -50.91
C ALA A 443 -86.80 25.27 -50.79
N GLY A 444 -86.59 24.23 -51.60
CA GLY A 444 -85.44 23.31 -51.53
C GLY A 444 -85.79 21.90 -51.04
N ASP A 445 -86.87 21.72 -50.27
CA ASP A 445 -87.29 20.39 -49.79
C ASP A 445 -87.83 19.51 -50.92
N TRP A 446 -88.53 20.12 -51.87
CA TRP A 446 -89.20 19.48 -52.99
C TRP A 446 -88.35 19.48 -54.25
N ARG A 447 -88.45 18.40 -55.04
CA ARG A 447 -87.70 18.22 -56.29
C ARG A 447 -88.50 17.44 -57.32
N LEU A 448 -88.05 17.52 -58.57
CA LEU A 448 -88.58 16.72 -59.67
C LEU A 448 -88.06 15.26 -59.53
N PRO A 449 -88.93 14.24 -59.55
CA PRO A 449 -88.55 12.84 -59.35
C PRO A 449 -87.61 12.36 -60.45
N ASN A 450 -86.69 11.45 -60.14
CA ASN A 450 -85.94 10.74 -61.18
C ASN A 450 -86.83 9.66 -61.81
N VAL A 451 -86.45 9.15 -63.00
CA VAL A 451 -87.30 8.25 -63.79
C VAL A 451 -87.66 6.96 -63.05
N LYS A 452 -86.82 6.48 -62.13
CA LYS A 452 -87.10 5.28 -61.31
C LYS A 452 -88.07 5.55 -60.17
N GLU A 453 -88.02 6.75 -59.59
CA GLU A 453 -88.96 7.17 -58.54
C GLU A 453 -90.36 7.36 -59.12
N LEU A 454 -90.46 8.05 -60.26
CA LEU A 454 -91.72 8.23 -60.98
C LEU A 454 -92.29 6.88 -61.47
N LEU A 455 -91.43 5.97 -61.93
CA LEU A 455 -91.82 4.59 -62.26
C LEU A 455 -92.27 3.78 -61.04
N SER A 456 -91.77 4.06 -59.83
CA SER A 456 -92.12 3.28 -58.63
C SER A 456 -93.60 3.42 -58.23
N LEU A 457 -94.26 4.50 -58.64
CA LEU A 457 -95.71 4.71 -58.46
C LEU A 457 -96.55 3.80 -59.35
N ILE A 458 -96.01 3.33 -60.47
CA ILE A 458 -96.75 2.61 -61.50
C ILE A 458 -97.12 1.20 -61.04
N ASP A 459 -98.37 0.84 -61.28
CA ASP A 459 -98.92 -0.50 -61.10
C ASP A 459 -99.34 -1.04 -62.48
N PHE A 460 -98.53 -1.95 -63.02
CA PHE A 460 -98.74 -2.60 -64.32
C PHE A 460 -99.86 -3.65 -64.31
N GLY A 461 -100.57 -3.84 -63.19
CA GLY A 461 -101.86 -4.52 -63.13
C GLY A 461 -103.02 -3.68 -63.69
N TYR A 462 -102.83 -2.37 -63.87
CA TYR A 462 -103.85 -1.43 -64.32
C TYR A 462 -103.45 -0.64 -65.56
N ILE A 463 -104.43 -0.02 -66.23
CA ILE A 463 -104.24 0.86 -67.38
C ILE A 463 -105.37 1.90 -67.43
N LEU A 464 -105.04 3.13 -67.82
CA LEU A 464 -105.93 4.30 -67.83
C LEU A 464 -106.59 4.64 -66.46
N PRO A 465 -105.81 4.87 -65.37
CA PRO A 465 -104.35 4.92 -65.31
C PRO A 465 -103.71 3.64 -64.75
N ALA A 466 -102.39 3.51 -64.93
CA ALA A 466 -101.55 2.45 -64.36
C ALA A 466 -101.11 2.81 -62.92
N LEU A 467 -102.08 3.11 -62.06
CA LEU A 467 -101.89 3.51 -60.66
C LEU A 467 -102.86 2.74 -59.76
N SER A 468 -102.38 2.29 -58.59
CA SER A 468 -103.22 1.71 -57.55
C SER A 468 -103.83 2.79 -56.63
N ASN A 469 -104.95 2.45 -56.00
CA ASN A 469 -105.58 3.28 -54.98
C ASN A 469 -104.75 3.33 -53.69
N ALA A 470 -105.17 4.16 -52.72
CA ALA A 470 -104.56 4.31 -51.40
C ALA A 470 -104.20 2.97 -50.73
N ALA A 471 -105.10 1.99 -50.81
CA ALA A 471 -104.93 0.68 -50.21
C ALA A 471 -103.97 -0.26 -50.96
N GLY A 472 -103.63 0.00 -52.23
CA GLY A 472 -102.87 -0.91 -53.07
C GLY A 472 -103.66 -2.14 -53.55
N THR A 473 -105.00 -2.09 -53.52
CA THR A 473 -105.88 -3.25 -53.75
C THR A 473 -106.85 -3.09 -54.92
N ALA A 474 -106.94 -1.90 -55.51
CA ALA A 474 -107.78 -1.58 -56.66
C ALA A 474 -107.09 -0.49 -57.50
N GLN A 475 -107.61 -0.25 -58.71
CA GLN A 475 -107.18 0.87 -59.54
C GLN A 475 -107.53 2.21 -58.87
N TRP A 476 -106.66 3.22 -59.01
CA TRP A 476 -106.95 4.59 -58.60
C TRP A 476 -108.12 5.20 -59.40
N ALA A 477 -108.87 6.10 -58.76
CA ALA A 477 -109.85 6.98 -59.41
C ALA A 477 -109.77 8.39 -58.81
N GLU A 478 -110.17 9.42 -59.57
CA GLU A 478 -110.13 10.81 -59.12
C GLU A 478 -111.01 11.00 -57.87
N GLY A 479 -110.41 11.55 -56.80
CA GLY A 479 -110.99 11.62 -55.46
C GLY A 479 -110.46 10.57 -54.46
N ASP A 480 -109.58 9.67 -54.88
CA ASP A 480 -108.77 8.81 -53.98
C ASP A 480 -107.52 9.58 -53.48
N VAL A 481 -106.36 8.92 -53.31
CA VAL A 481 -105.21 9.50 -52.58
C VAL A 481 -104.53 10.66 -53.31
N PHE A 482 -104.38 10.57 -54.64
CA PHE A 482 -103.90 11.66 -55.48
C PHE A 482 -105.07 12.37 -56.17
N THR A 483 -104.91 13.66 -56.47
CA THR A 483 -105.93 14.49 -57.11
C THR A 483 -105.41 15.25 -58.32
N SER A 484 -106.34 15.66 -59.19
CA SER A 484 -106.08 16.38 -60.44
C SER A 484 -105.15 15.63 -61.40
N MET A 485 -105.23 14.30 -61.43
CA MET A 485 -104.32 13.47 -62.23
C MET A 485 -104.53 13.75 -63.74
N PRO A 486 -103.49 14.12 -64.50
CA PRO A 486 -103.62 14.22 -65.94
C PRO A 486 -103.71 12.80 -66.54
N LEU A 487 -104.74 12.56 -67.35
CA LEU A 487 -105.03 11.25 -67.95
C LEU A 487 -104.85 11.31 -69.49
N PHE A 488 -105.00 10.16 -70.15
CA PHE A 488 -104.83 9.98 -71.60
C PHE A 488 -103.37 10.11 -72.10
N SER A 489 -103.08 11.09 -72.96
CA SER A 489 -101.79 11.29 -73.65
C SER A 489 -100.82 12.19 -72.89
N ASP A 490 -101.14 12.51 -71.65
CA ASP A 490 -100.40 13.42 -70.80
C ASP A 490 -99.37 12.63 -69.97
N ALA A 491 -98.19 13.19 -69.77
CA ALA A 491 -97.07 12.55 -69.07
C ALA A 491 -96.37 13.52 -68.14
N HIS A 492 -95.70 12.98 -67.11
CA HIS A 492 -94.95 13.74 -66.13
C HIS A 492 -93.44 13.74 -66.42
N TRP A 493 -92.81 14.90 -66.28
CA TRP A 493 -91.36 15.04 -66.38
C TRP A 493 -90.65 14.27 -65.25
N SER A 494 -89.48 13.71 -65.57
CA SER A 494 -88.48 13.32 -64.57
C SER A 494 -87.24 14.23 -64.65
N SER A 495 -86.48 14.33 -63.56
CA SER A 495 -85.17 14.98 -63.51
C SER A 495 -84.06 14.19 -64.22
N THR A 496 -84.38 13.03 -64.82
CA THR A 496 -83.38 12.20 -65.51
C THR A 496 -83.15 12.70 -66.93
N THR A 497 -81.93 13.15 -67.21
CA THR A 497 -81.46 13.49 -68.57
C THR A 497 -81.20 12.21 -69.37
N SER A 498 -81.39 12.24 -70.69
CA SER A 498 -81.12 11.07 -71.53
C SER A 498 -79.62 10.77 -71.64
N PRO A 499 -79.16 9.51 -71.48
CA PRO A 499 -77.75 9.16 -71.67
C PRO A 499 -77.29 9.24 -73.13
N SER A 500 -78.22 9.31 -74.10
CA SER A 500 -77.90 9.45 -75.53
C SER A 500 -77.80 10.89 -76.03
N SER A 501 -78.40 11.85 -75.31
CA SER A 501 -78.20 13.29 -75.54
C SER A 501 -78.62 14.10 -74.30
N THR A 502 -77.78 15.05 -73.90
CA THR A 502 -78.03 15.96 -72.78
C THR A 502 -79.19 16.92 -72.97
N ASP A 503 -79.64 17.11 -74.22
CA ASP A 503 -80.71 18.04 -74.59
C ASP A 503 -82.11 17.45 -74.35
N TYR A 504 -82.16 16.14 -74.08
CA TYR A 504 -83.37 15.36 -73.88
C TYR A 504 -83.53 14.96 -72.40
N ALA A 505 -84.76 14.87 -71.93
CA ALA A 505 -85.10 14.34 -70.61
C ALA A 505 -86.12 13.21 -70.73
N TRP A 506 -86.12 12.31 -69.74
CA TRP A 506 -87.09 11.23 -69.63
C TRP A 506 -88.39 11.70 -68.97
N TYR A 507 -89.51 11.15 -69.42
CA TYR A 507 -90.84 11.31 -68.85
C TYR A 507 -91.54 9.95 -68.78
N VAL A 508 -92.59 9.85 -67.96
CA VAL A 508 -93.40 8.63 -67.79
C VAL A 508 -94.87 8.96 -68.03
N TYR A 509 -95.57 8.10 -68.78
CA TYR A 509 -97.02 8.14 -68.91
C TYR A 509 -97.67 7.46 -67.69
N PRO A 510 -98.48 8.16 -66.87
CA PRO A 510 -99.26 7.54 -65.79
C PRO A 510 -100.39 6.65 -66.31
N THR A 511 -100.65 6.65 -67.62
CA THR A 511 -101.73 5.86 -68.24
C THR A 511 -101.40 4.39 -68.44
N ASP A 512 -100.15 4.04 -68.72
CA ASP A 512 -99.68 2.66 -68.97
C ASP A 512 -98.28 2.37 -68.39
N GLY A 513 -97.61 3.36 -67.80
CA GLY A 513 -96.23 3.26 -67.32
C GLY A 513 -95.15 3.40 -68.40
N THR A 514 -95.51 3.72 -69.65
CA THR A 514 -94.55 3.85 -70.75
C THR A 514 -93.55 4.96 -70.47
N ILE A 515 -92.27 4.62 -70.59
CA ILE A 515 -91.12 5.51 -70.35
C ILE A 515 -90.55 5.95 -71.70
N SER A 516 -90.40 7.25 -71.91
CA SER A 516 -89.86 7.83 -73.16
C SER A 516 -89.08 9.10 -72.88
N TYR A 517 -88.41 9.67 -73.89
CA TYR A 517 -87.63 10.91 -73.76
C TYR A 517 -87.86 11.86 -74.93
N VAL A 518 -87.82 13.17 -74.64
CA VAL A 518 -87.99 14.26 -75.64
C VAL A 518 -87.16 15.48 -75.25
N LEU A 519 -86.99 16.43 -76.16
CA LEU A 519 -86.28 17.69 -75.94
C LEU A 519 -86.79 18.42 -74.70
N LYS A 520 -85.87 18.97 -73.91
CA LYS A 520 -86.15 19.72 -72.66
C LYS A 520 -86.98 21.00 -72.85
N THR A 521 -87.12 21.46 -74.10
CA THR A 521 -87.96 22.60 -74.51
C THR A 521 -89.43 22.25 -74.70
N GLU A 522 -89.78 20.96 -74.84
CA GLU A 522 -91.17 20.51 -74.86
C GLU A 522 -91.82 20.65 -73.49
N THR A 523 -93.16 20.68 -73.45
CA THR A 523 -93.87 20.75 -72.16
C THR A 523 -94.42 19.39 -71.71
N LYS A 524 -94.38 19.12 -70.41
CA LYS A 524 -94.96 17.95 -69.72
C LYS A 524 -95.46 18.38 -68.33
N TYR A 525 -96.21 17.52 -67.64
CA TYR A 525 -96.71 17.81 -66.30
C TYR A 525 -95.63 17.63 -65.23
N VAL A 526 -95.87 18.21 -64.05
CA VAL A 526 -94.90 18.30 -62.95
C VAL A 526 -95.50 17.73 -61.67
N TRP A 527 -94.89 16.66 -61.15
CA TRP A 527 -95.32 15.97 -59.92
C TRP A 527 -94.14 15.91 -58.94
N PRO A 528 -94.07 16.82 -57.96
CA PRO A 528 -92.95 16.90 -57.02
C PRO A 528 -92.90 15.73 -56.04
N VAL A 529 -91.67 15.38 -55.65
CA VAL A 529 -91.33 14.39 -54.62
C VAL A 529 -90.27 14.95 -53.67
N ARG A 530 -90.20 14.40 -52.45
CA ARG A 530 -89.08 14.55 -51.51
C ARG A 530 -88.76 13.23 -50.82
N GLY A 531 -87.65 13.19 -50.08
CA GLY A 531 -87.25 12.03 -49.29
C GLY A 531 -88.21 11.72 -48.14
N GLY A 532 -88.14 10.48 -47.62
CA GLY A 532 -88.75 10.11 -46.35
C GLY A 532 -87.96 10.62 -45.14
N GLN A 533 -88.55 10.46 -43.96
CA GLN A 533 -87.92 10.72 -42.65
C GLN A 533 -87.16 9.49 -42.13
#